data_AF-A0A1E7ELT8-F1
#
_entry.id   AF-A0A1E7ELT8-F1
#
_cell.length_a   1.000
_cell.length_b   1.000
_cell.length_c   1.000
_cell.angle_alpha   90.00
_cell.angle_beta   90.00
_cell.angle_gamma   90.00
#
_symmetry.space_group_name_H-M   'P 1'
#
loop_
_entity.id
_entity.type
_entity.pdbx_description
1 polymer ?
#
loop_
_entity_poly.entity_id
_entity_poly.type
_entity_poly.pdbx_seq_one_letter_code
_entity_poly.pdbx_strand_id
1 'polypeptide(L)'
;MHLKALRRDDSILFDTREEGQPILYQLGSIQEELYYFNTNTISKGRITLGVQDAILAPGIASWEGGYGSTGTSMKLGGIRNVVVPSELAYGSNGVSRYEAYKLKLKQPVAKNEILRYEIELFRCNDNYKITDNGNAKNSDNWNHYRGTTAPSFTARACCPEELYPCQTPSSSSS
;
A
#
# COMPACT_ATOMS: atom_id res chain seq x y z
N MET A 1 -1.49 -3.54 -2.15
CA MET A 1 -1.03 -4.29 -0.96
C MET A 1 -2.13 -4.28 0.08
N HIS A 2 -2.19 -5.32 0.91
CA HIS A 2 -2.98 -5.30 2.14
C HIS A 2 -2.10 -4.94 3.32
N LEU A 3 -2.67 -4.17 4.25
CA LEU A 3 -2.01 -3.69 5.44
C LEU A 3 -3.01 -3.69 6.59
N LYS A 4 -2.63 -4.37 7.66
CA LYS A 4 -3.38 -4.41 8.91
C LYS A 4 -2.47 -3.94 10.03
N ALA A 5 -2.92 -2.96 10.79
CA ALA A 5 -2.18 -2.39 11.90
C ALA A 5 -2.86 -2.73 13.23
N LEU A 6 -2.05 -3.21 14.17
CA LEU A 6 -2.44 -3.70 15.48
C LEU A 6 -1.66 -2.95 16.55
N ARG A 7 -2.31 -2.68 17.67
CA ARG A 7 -1.66 -2.18 18.89
C ARG A 7 -1.04 -3.33 19.68
N ARG A 8 -0.40 -3.01 20.81
CA ARG A 8 0.16 -4.00 21.74
C ARG A 8 -0.90 -4.89 22.40
N ASP A 9 -2.14 -4.43 22.49
CA ASP A 9 -3.29 -5.17 23.00
C ASP A 9 -4.05 -5.93 21.88
N ASP A 10 -3.48 -6.00 20.68
CA ASP A 10 -4.06 -6.63 19.48
C ASP A 10 -5.36 -5.97 18.99
N SER A 11 -5.69 -4.77 19.49
CA SER A 11 -6.76 -3.98 18.89
C SER A 11 -6.35 -3.47 17.50
N ILE A 12 -7.27 -3.63 16.55
CA ILE A 12 -7.06 -3.23 15.15
C ILE A 12 -7.20 -1.70 15.04
N LEU A 13 -6.12 -1.04 14.61
CA LEU A 13 -6.15 0.38 14.24
C LEU A 13 -6.80 0.57 12.88
N PHE A 14 -6.44 -0.29 11.93
CA PHE A 14 -7.04 -0.30 10.60
C PHE A 14 -6.72 -1.62 9.88
N ASP A 15 -7.55 -1.95 8.89
CA ASP A 15 -7.37 -3.12 8.04
C ASP A 15 -7.89 -2.78 6.63
N THR A 16 -6.98 -2.73 5.66
CA THR A 16 -7.34 -2.37 4.28
C THR A 16 -8.12 -3.46 3.56
N ARG A 17 -8.05 -4.70 4.06
CA ARG A 17 -8.85 -5.81 3.54
C ARG A 17 -10.31 -5.67 3.97
N GLU A 18 -10.57 -5.32 5.23
CA GLU A 18 -11.92 -5.02 5.72
C GLU A 18 -12.54 -3.78 5.04
N GLU A 19 -11.71 -2.80 4.67
CA GLU A 19 -12.16 -1.60 3.96
C GLU A 19 -12.43 -1.82 2.47
N GLY A 20 -12.03 -2.97 1.92
CA GLY A 20 -12.23 -3.34 0.51
C GLY A 20 -11.40 -2.53 -0.48
N GLN A 21 -10.45 -1.71 -0.01
CA GLN A 21 -9.61 -0.87 -0.85
C GLN A 21 -8.13 -1.19 -0.61
N PRO A 22 -7.46 -1.90 -1.53
CA PRO A 22 -6.04 -2.14 -1.39
C PRO A 22 -5.27 -0.83 -1.53
N ILE A 23 -4.15 -0.74 -0.82
CA ILE A 23 -3.25 0.41 -0.95
C ILE A 23 -2.43 0.23 -2.23
N LEU A 24 -2.48 1.23 -3.10
CA LEU A 24 -1.51 1.39 -4.18
C LEU A 24 -0.24 1.98 -3.56
N TYR A 25 0.79 1.15 -3.46
CA TYR A 25 2.06 1.54 -2.85
C TYR A 25 3.16 1.39 -3.88
N GLN A 26 3.81 2.50 -4.21
CA GLN A 26 5.03 2.49 -5.01
C GLN A 26 6.21 2.81 -4.08
N LEU A 27 7.22 1.95 -4.14
CA LEU A 27 8.42 2.09 -3.33
C LEU A 27 9.12 3.40 -3.68
N GLY A 28 9.38 4.23 -2.67
CA GLY A 28 9.96 5.56 -2.86
C GLY A 28 8.98 6.67 -3.24
N SER A 29 7.69 6.36 -3.47
CA SER A 29 6.67 7.36 -3.85
C SER A 29 5.77 7.81 -2.69
N ILE A 30 6.21 7.67 -1.43
CA ILE A 30 5.41 8.06 -0.25
C ILE A 30 5.05 9.57 -0.25
N GLN A 31 5.55 10.32 -1.23
CA GLN A 31 5.05 11.65 -1.57
C GLN A 31 3.51 11.73 -1.68
N GLU A 32 2.79 10.66 -2.03
CA GLU A 32 1.32 10.73 -2.24
C GLU A 32 0.45 10.45 -1.00
N GLU A 33 0.96 9.78 0.05
CA GLU A 33 0.25 9.67 1.34
C GLU A 33 0.89 10.47 2.49
N LEU A 34 2.09 11.02 2.27
CA LEU A 34 2.61 12.11 3.10
C LEU A 34 2.01 13.41 2.59
N TYR A 35 0.98 13.91 3.28
CA TYR A 35 0.54 15.30 3.13
C TYR A 35 1.71 16.24 3.51
N TYR A 36 2.59 16.54 2.56
CA TYR A 36 3.56 17.61 2.68
C TYR A 36 2.87 18.93 2.34
N PHE A 37 2.65 19.80 3.32
CA PHE A 37 2.80 21.24 3.11
C PHE A 37 3.26 21.94 4.39
N ASN A 38 4.45 22.52 4.30
CA ASN A 38 5.06 23.57 5.12
C ASN A 38 5.78 23.20 6.46
N THR A 39 7.10 23.03 6.32
CA THR A 39 8.27 23.25 7.21
C THR A 39 8.26 23.00 8.73
N ASN A 40 7.15 22.84 9.45
CA ASN A 40 7.19 22.65 10.91
C ASN A 40 6.22 21.60 11.49
N THR A 41 5.39 20.94 10.66
CA THR A 41 4.50 19.87 11.13
C THR A 41 4.67 18.63 10.26
N ILE A 42 5.24 17.56 10.82
CA ILE A 42 5.27 16.24 10.18
C ILE A 42 3.83 15.73 10.16
N SER A 43 3.16 15.84 9.01
CA SER A 43 1.87 15.21 8.79
C SER A 43 2.06 13.70 8.84
N LYS A 44 1.44 13.07 9.83
CA LYS A 44 1.47 11.61 10.00
C LYS A 44 0.64 10.99 8.87
N GLY A 45 1.17 9.98 8.18
CA GLY A 45 0.41 9.15 7.24
C GLY A 45 -0.22 7.95 7.94
N ARG A 46 -1.12 7.25 7.25
CA ARG A 46 -1.62 5.95 7.72
C ARG A 46 -0.53 4.88 7.61
N ILE A 47 0.28 4.94 6.57
CA ILE A 47 1.48 4.13 6.39
C ILE A 47 2.64 4.80 7.14
N THR A 48 3.22 4.13 8.13
CA THR A 48 4.35 4.66 8.89
C THR A 48 5.69 4.29 8.24
N LEU A 49 6.77 4.96 8.64
CA LEU A 49 8.12 4.68 8.16
C LEU A 49 8.54 3.22 8.38
N GLY A 50 8.07 2.60 9.48
CA GLY A 50 8.32 1.19 9.77
C GLY A 50 7.71 0.21 8.77
N VAL A 51 6.63 0.58 8.09
CA VAL A 51 6.06 -0.25 7.00
C VAL A 51 6.96 -0.18 5.76
N GLN A 52 7.50 1.00 5.44
CA GLN A 52 8.47 1.13 4.35
C GLN A 52 9.75 0.34 4.65
N ASP A 53 10.28 0.48 5.87
CA ASP A 53 11.45 -0.26 6.36
C ASP A 53 11.21 -1.78 6.28
N ALA A 54 10.03 -2.24 6.71
CA ALA A 54 9.61 -3.63 6.61
C ALA A 54 9.60 -4.19 5.18
N ILE A 55 9.12 -3.42 4.20
CA ILE A 55 9.01 -3.86 2.81
C ILE A 55 10.40 -3.90 2.15
N LEU A 56 11.20 -2.86 2.36
CA LEU A 56 12.52 -2.72 1.74
C LEU A 56 13.59 -3.61 2.38
N ALA A 57 13.37 -4.09 3.60
CA ALA A 57 14.35 -4.81 4.42
C ALA A 57 15.72 -4.10 4.67
N PRO A 58 15.80 -2.79 4.98
CA PRO A 58 17.05 -2.16 5.35
C PRO A 58 17.41 -2.25 6.85
N GLY A 59 16.49 -2.57 7.78
CA GLY A 59 16.85 -2.59 9.21
C GLY A 59 15.70 -2.62 10.23
N ILE A 60 16.02 -2.04 11.40
CA ILE A 60 15.40 -1.84 12.75
C ILE A 60 14.00 -2.43 13.02
N ALA A 61 13.05 -2.37 12.09
CA ALA A 61 11.77 -3.05 12.25
C ALA A 61 11.97 -4.58 12.33
N SER A 62 11.45 -5.20 13.40
CA SER A 62 11.71 -6.61 13.68
C SER A 62 10.67 -7.51 13.02
N TRP A 63 11.12 -8.58 12.37
CA TRP A 63 10.25 -9.64 11.85
C TRP A 63 10.23 -10.74 12.90
N GLU A 64 9.05 -11.07 13.43
CA GLU A 64 8.83 -12.24 14.33
C GLU A 64 9.93 -12.47 15.40
N GLY A 65 10.46 -11.40 16.01
CA GLY A 65 11.46 -11.47 17.09
C GLY A 65 12.93 -11.38 16.67
N GLY A 66 13.24 -11.15 15.39
CA GLY A 66 14.61 -10.88 14.90
C GLY A 66 14.75 -9.49 14.28
N TYR A 67 15.95 -8.90 14.31
CA TYR A 67 16.27 -7.71 13.51
C TYR A 67 16.32 -8.11 12.03
N GLY A 68 15.74 -7.30 11.13
CA GLY A 68 15.73 -7.60 9.71
C GLY A 68 17.12 -7.97 9.18
N SER A 69 17.22 -9.11 8.49
CA SER A 69 18.42 -9.47 7.75
C SER A 69 18.59 -8.46 6.62
N THR A 70 19.67 -7.67 6.69
CA THR A 70 20.05 -6.74 5.63
C THR A 70 20.17 -7.52 4.31
N GLY A 71 19.27 -7.27 3.37
CA GLY A 71 19.39 -7.78 2.00
C GLY A 71 18.24 -8.61 1.44
N THR A 72 17.16 -8.87 2.17
CA THR A 72 15.98 -9.57 1.61
C THR A 72 14.70 -8.76 1.70
N SER A 73 14.49 -7.91 0.70
CA SER A 73 13.22 -7.21 0.50
C SER A 73 12.06 -8.21 0.37
N MET A 74 10.87 -7.77 0.74
CA MET A 74 9.67 -8.59 0.71
C MET A 74 9.32 -8.97 -0.74
N LYS A 75 9.04 -10.26 -0.99
CA LYS A 75 8.67 -10.76 -2.32
C LYS A 75 7.20 -10.46 -2.61
N LEU A 76 6.85 -10.29 -3.89
CA LEU A 76 5.44 -10.26 -4.32
C LEU A 76 4.74 -11.58 -3.97
N GLY A 77 3.53 -11.49 -3.42
CA GLY A 77 2.81 -12.61 -2.80
C GLY A 77 3.22 -12.92 -1.36
N GLY A 78 4.25 -12.26 -0.85
CA GLY A 78 4.68 -12.44 0.53
C GLY A 78 3.66 -11.85 1.50
N ILE A 79 3.50 -12.52 2.64
CA ILE A 79 2.86 -12.00 3.84
C ILE A 79 3.94 -11.90 4.92
N ARG A 80 3.95 -10.80 5.68
CA ARG A 80 4.96 -10.55 6.72
C ARG A 80 4.34 -9.86 7.93
N ASN A 81 4.62 -10.43 9.10
CA ASN A 81 4.33 -9.82 10.39
C ASN A 81 5.54 -9.02 10.87
N VAL A 82 5.33 -7.75 11.24
CA VAL A 82 6.41 -6.85 11.65
C VAL A 82 6.04 -6.12 12.92
N VAL A 83 6.98 -6.08 13.87
CA VAL A 83 6.93 -5.23 15.04
C VAL A 83 7.68 -3.94 14.71
N VAL A 84 6.95 -2.84 14.67
CA VAL A 84 7.47 -1.51 14.38
C VAL A 84 7.64 -0.74 15.68
N PRO A 85 8.88 -0.38 16.05
CA PRO A 85 9.14 0.40 17.25
C PRO A 85 8.55 1.80 17.11
N SER A 86 8.34 2.47 18.24
CA SER A 86 7.53 3.68 18.28
C SER A 86 8.10 4.80 17.39
N GLU A 87 9.42 4.89 17.29
CA GLU A 87 10.17 5.88 16.51
C GLU A 87 9.92 5.74 15.00
N LEU A 88 9.60 4.53 14.54
CA LEU A 88 9.21 4.22 13.16
C LEU A 88 7.69 4.13 12.97
N ALA A 89 6.92 4.22 14.05
CA ALA A 89 5.46 4.30 14.05
C ALA A 89 5.00 5.77 14.13
N TYR A 90 4.35 6.17 15.21
CA TYR A 90 3.83 7.52 15.44
C TYR A 90 4.63 8.34 16.47
N GLY A 91 5.74 7.77 16.96
CA GLY A 91 6.72 8.41 17.83
C GLY A 91 6.19 8.80 19.21
N SER A 92 6.92 9.71 19.85
CA SER A 92 6.61 10.27 21.17
C SER A 92 5.34 11.11 21.23
N ASN A 93 4.81 11.50 20.07
CA ASN A 93 3.58 12.26 19.98
C ASN A 93 2.32 11.38 19.89
N GLY A 94 2.45 10.12 19.48
CA GLY A 94 1.30 9.24 19.23
C GLY A 94 0.36 9.81 18.17
N VAL A 95 -0.93 9.47 18.25
CA VAL A 95 -1.99 10.03 17.39
C VAL A 95 -3.18 10.41 18.26
N SER A 96 -3.50 11.70 18.30
CA SER A 96 -4.68 12.20 19.00
C SER A 96 -5.97 11.69 18.36
N ARG A 97 -7.10 11.74 19.07
CA ARG A 97 -8.40 11.32 18.51
C ARG A 97 -8.77 12.07 17.22
N TYR A 98 -8.46 13.37 17.15
CA TYR A 98 -8.74 14.19 15.97
C TYR A 98 -7.85 13.81 14.77
N GLU A 99 -6.56 13.58 15.01
CA GLU A 99 -5.66 13.07 13.95
C GLU A 99 -6.07 11.66 13.50
N ALA A 100 -6.43 10.77 14.43
CA ALA A 100 -6.87 9.42 14.12
C ALA A 100 -8.08 9.42 13.17
N TYR A 101 -9.05 10.29 13.41
CA TYR A 101 -10.18 10.49 12.49
C TYR A 101 -9.73 10.93 11.09
N LYS A 102 -8.81 11.91 10.99
CA LYS A 102 -8.27 12.36 9.70
C LYS A 102 -7.54 11.25 8.94
N LEU A 103 -6.83 10.40 9.68
CA LEU A 103 -6.08 9.25 9.16
C LEU A 103 -6.93 8.00 8.94
N LYS A 104 -8.25 8.08 9.21
CA LYS A 104 -9.18 6.95 9.15
C LYS A 104 -8.74 5.76 10.01
N LEU A 105 -8.12 6.04 11.15
CA LEU A 105 -7.84 5.03 12.17
C LEU A 105 -9.09 4.79 13.02
N LYS A 106 -9.33 3.53 13.40
CA LYS A 106 -10.43 3.14 14.30
C LYS A 106 -10.26 3.74 15.70
N GLN A 107 -9.03 4.00 16.14
CA GLN A 107 -8.71 4.47 17.49
C GLN A 107 -7.49 5.41 17.50
N PRO A 108 -7.35 6.30 18.51
CA PRO A 108 -6.11 7.04 18.74
C PRO A 108 -4.96 6.11 19.10
N VAL A 109 -3.74 6.60 18.92
CA VAL A 109 -2.52 5.85 19.25
C VAL A 109 -1.81 6.54 20.40
N ALA A 110 -1.43 5.78 21.43
CA ALA A 110 -0.70 6.32 22.56
C ALA A 110 0.70 6.84 22.15
N LYS A 111 1.26 7.70 22.99
CA LYS A 111 2.65 8.16 22.84
C LYS A 111 3.60 6.99 23.02
N ASN A 112 4.66 6.92 22.21
CA ASN A 112 5.65 5.82 22.23
C ASN A 112 5.03 4.42 22.08
N GLU A 113 3.87 4.30 21.42
CA GLU A 113 3.24 3.00 21.18
C GLU A 113 4.04 2.21 20.13
N ILE A 114 4.31 0.94 20.44
CA ILE A 114 4.82 -0.05 19.49
C ILE A 114 3.64 -0.60 18.70
N LEU A 115 3.78 -0.66 17.38
CA LEU A 115 2.75 -1.20 16.50
C LEU A 115 3.17 -2.55 15.92
N ARG A 116 2.18 -3.39 15.66
CA ARG A 116 2.34 -4.63 14.90
C ARG A 116 1.64 -4.48 13.57
N TYR A 117 2.31 -4.84 12.49
CA TYR A 117 1.74 -4.81 11.16
C TYR A 117 1.73 -6.21 10.56
N GLU A 118 0.63 -6.55 9.91
CA GLU A 118 0.57 -7.63 8.93
C GLU A 118 0.54 -6.97 7.56
N ILE A 119 1.57 -7.24 6.75
CA ILE A 119 1.79 -6.67 5.43
C ILE A 119 1.63 -7.80 4.43
N GLU A 120 0.84 -7.61 3.39
CA GLU A 120 0.75 -8.53 2.26
C GLU A 120 1.00 -7.77 0.95
N LEU A 121 2.03 -8.20 0.22
CA LEU A 121 2.29 -7.70 -1.12
C LEU A 121 1.56 -8.57 -2.13
N PHE A 122 0.76 -7.95 -2.99
CA PHE A 122 0.02 -8.68 -4.01
C PHE A 122 0.94 -9.27 -5.07
N ARG A 123 0.54 -10.41 -5.62
CA ARG A 123 1.12 -10.90 -6.86
C ARG A 123 0.44 -10.24 -8.04
N CYS A 124 1.21 -10.05 -9.10
CA CYS A 124 0.72 -9.49 -10.34
C CYS A 124 0.99 -10.46 -11.49
N ASN A 125 0.06 -10.55 -12.44
CA ASN A 125 0.28 -11.29 -13.67
C ASN A 125 1.07 -10.41 -14.66
N ASP A 126 2.34 -10.76 -14.89
CA ASP A 126 3.21 -10.04 -15.83
C ASP A 126 2.86 -10.27 -17.30
N ASN A 127 2.12 -11.35 -17.58
CA ASN A 127 1.81 -11.80 -18.94
C ASN A 127 0.51 -11.19 -19.51
N TYR A 128 -0.19 -10.35 -18.76
CA TYR A 128 -1.46 -9.79 -19.23
C TYR A 128 -1.23 -8.54 -20.07
N LYS A 129 -1.08 -8.73 -21.38
CA LYS A 129 -1.22 -7.63 -22.35
C LYS A 129 -2.70 -7.48 -22.64
N ILE A 130 -3.31 -6.37 -22.21
CA ILE A 130 -4.60 -5.96 -22.77
C ILE A 130 -4.31 -5.53 -24.21
N THR A 131 -4.43 -6.45 -25.16
CA THR A 131 -4.64 -6.07 -26.55
C THR A 131 -6.04 -5.53 -26.63
N ASP A 132 -6.15 -4.21 -26.57
CA ASP A 132 -7.38 -3.49 -26.81
C ASP A 132 -7.76 -3.71 -28.28
N ASN A 133 -8.42 -4.83 -28.57
CA ASN A 133 -9.01 -5.11 -29.88
C ASN A 133 -10.30 -4.30 -30.09
N GLY A 134 -10.50 -3.25 -29.29
CA GLY A 134 -11.59 -2.31 -29.43
C GLY A 134 -11.58 -1.70 -30.82
N ASN A 135 -12.52 -2.15 -31.65
CA ASN A 135 -13.00 -1.45 -32.83
C ASN A 135 -13.28 0.01 -32.42
N ALA A 136 -12.34 0.91 -32.70
CA ALA A 136 -12.51 2.35 -32.55
C ALA A 136 -13.56 2.84 -33.57
N LYS A 137 -14.83 2.54 -33.32
CA LYS A 137 -15.99 3.01 -34.09
C LYS A 137 -16.88 3.87 -33.19
N ASN A 138 -16.33 5.00 -32.74
CA ASN A 138 -17.03 6.27 -32.50
C ASN A 138 -16.14 7.17 -31.63
N SER A 139 -15.24 7.89 -32.29
CA SER A 139 -14.66 9.11 -31.73
C SER A 139 -14.91 10.25 -32.71
N ASP A 140 -16.19 10.54 -32.94
CA ASP A 140 -16.53 11.83 -33.52
C ASP A 140 -16.28 12.89 -32.44
N ASN A 141 -15.30 13.74 -32.73
CA ASN A 141 -15.07 15.06 -32.15
C ASN A 141 -13.95 15.23 -31.10
N TRP A 142 -12.71 14.81 -31.42
CA TRP A 142 -11.48 15.39 -30.87
C TRP A 142 -10.51 15.77 -32.00
N ASN A 143 -10.86 16.80 -32.77
CA ASN A 143 -9.99 17.38 -33.79
C ASN A 143 -9.07 18.45 -33.17
N HIS A 144 -7.88 18.07 -32.71
CA HIS A 144 -6.62 18.84 -32.86
C HIS A 144 -5.52 18.30 -31.93
N TYR A 145 -4.90 17.16 -32.25
CA TYR A 145 -3.49 16.88 -31.97
C TYR A 145 -3.07 15.72 -32.88
N ARG A 146 -2.57 16.04 -34.08
CA ARG A 146 -1.98 15.06 -35.01
C ARG A 146 -0.58 14.69 -34.51
N GLY A 147 -0.32 13.39 -34.33
CA GLY A 147 1.04 12.86 -34.49
C GLY A 147 1.66 12.09 -33.33
N THR A 148 0.89 11.54 -32.38
CA THR A 148 1.44 10.62 -31.39
C THR A 148 0.64 9.32 -31.37
N THR A 149 1.32 8.21 -31.66
CA THR A 149 0.83 6.85 -31.40
C THR A 149 0.23 6.79 -30.00
N ALA A 150 -1.04 6.42 -29.90
CA ALA A 150 -1.73 6.31 -28.62
C ALA A 150 -0.91 5.38 -27.70
N PRO A 151 -0.58 5.81 -26.46
CA PRO A 151 0.17 4.96 -25.55
C PRO A 151 -0.64 3.69 -25.28
N SER A 152 -0.06 2.53 -25.61
CA SER A 152 -0.65 1.26 -25.21
C SER A 152 -0.56 1.13 -23.69
N PHE A 153 -1.68 1.27 -22.99
CA PHE A 153 -1.72 1.04 -21.55
C PHE A 153 -1.70 -0.48 -21.28
N THR A 154 -0.61 -0.95 -20.68
CA THR A 154 -0.56 -2.32 -20.16
C THR A 154 -1.11 -2.29 -18.74
N ALA A 155 -2.38 -2.64 -18.55
CA ALA A 155 -2.91 -2.79 -17.19
C ALA A 155 -2.44 -4.13 -16.62
N ARG A 156 -1.81 -4.09 -15.44
CA ARG A 156 -1.32 -5.26 -14.71
C ARG A 156 -2.35 -5.62 -13.64
N ALA A 157 -2.95 -6.80 -13.74
CA ALA A 157 -3.85 -7.32 -12.71
C ALA A 157 -3.04 -7.86 -11.53
N CYS A 158 -3.35 -7.40 -10.31
CA CYS A 158 -2.72 -7.85 -9.09
C CYS A 158 -3.77 -8.31 -8.07
N CYS A 159 -3.45 -9.34 -7.28
CA CYS A 159 -4.37 -9.96 -6.33
C CYS A 159 -3.63 -10.48 -5.08
N PRO A 160 -4.35 -10.71 -3.97
CA PRO A 160 -3.86 -11.46 -2.81
C PRO A 160 -3.29 -12.83 -3.20
N GLU A 161 -2.43 -13.39 -2.36
CA GLU A 161 -1.78 -14.69 -2.63
C GLU A 161 -2.81 -15.81 -2.78
N GLU A 162 -3.88 -15.81 -1.98
CA GLU A 162 -4.94 -16.81 -2.04
C GLU A 162 -5.76 -16.79 -3.34
N LEU A 163 -5.70 -15.69 -4.10
CA LEU A 163 -6.40 -15.52 -5.38
C LEU A 163 -5.46 -15.65 -6.58
N TYR A 164 -4.20 -16.05 -6.38
CA TYR A 164 -3.23 -16.22 -7.47
C TYR A 164 -3.39 -17.59 -8.17
N PRO A 165 -3.39 -17.66 -9.52
CA PRO A 165 -3.24 -16.56 -10.47
C PRO A 165 -4.48 -15.67 -10.52
N CYS A 166 -4.25 -14.36 -10.59
CA CYS A 166 -5.32 -13.37 -10.54
C CYS A 166 -6.33 -13.62 -11.66
N GLN A 167 -7.57 -13.94 -11.28
CA GLN A 167 -8.65 -14.03 -12.25
C GLN A 167 -8.90 -12.62 -12.80
N THR A 168 -8.67 -12.43 -14.09
CA THR A 168 -9.21 -11.25 -14.75
C THR A 168 -10.73 -11.42 -14.78
N PRO A 169 -11.51 -10.33 -14.72
CA PRO A 169 -12.90 -10.42 -15.12
C PRO A 169 -12.88 -10.92 -16.56
N SER A 170 -13.06 -12.24 -16.74
CA SER A 170 -13.31 -12.81 -18.05
C SER A 170 -14.46 -12.00 -18.58
N SER A 171 -14.29 -11.37 -19.74
CA SER A 171 -15.40 -10.81 -20.50
C SER A 171 -16.47 -11.89 -20.50
N SER A 172 -17.46 -11.78 -19.63
CA SER A 172 -18.52 -12.74 -19.51
C SER A 172 -19.19 -12.69 -20.86
N SER A 173 -18.86 -13.69 -21.69
CA SER A 173 -19.45 -13.92 -22.99
C SER A 173 -20.95 -14.01 -22.76
N SER A 174 -21.59 -12.86 -22.97
CA SER A 174 -23.03 -12.66 -22.92
C SER A 174 -23.55 -12.87 -24.33
#